data_AF-A0A927ZBW7-F1
#
_entry.id   AF-A0A927ZBW7-F1
#
_cell.length_a   1.000
_cell.length_b   1.000
_cell.length_c   1.000
_cell.angle_alpha   90.00
_cell.angle_beta   90.00
_cell.angle_gamma   90.00
#
_symmetry.space_group_name_H-M   'P 1'
#
loop_
_entity.id
_entity.type
_entity.pdbx_description
1 polymer ?
#
loop_
_entity_poly.entity_id
_entity_poly.type
_entity_poly.pdbx_seq_one_letter_code
_entity_poly.pdbx_strand_id
1 'polypeptide(L)'
;MLWNGDRRYVDAQVVNTDLAAIIFTSGTTGVSKGVMLSHRNLMLDAILVQSMFEAHPKDICFSVLPMHHCYECTATFLTCVYSGATVAFSRGLKYIRKDILEVKPTILLAVPAIIENFHNKIRRSVADKLSEKQMRAFEIIDREASRFKVKLPKKVTRDIEAVFGGRLHTLISGGAPIDGAILDSFCNIGFNAIQGYGLSECSPIVALNPAKRKYMKNASAGHVMPFTECKILDADSNGIGEICFRGPQVMMGYYKDPENTAAVLDEEGWFHTGDVGYLDRDNYVFITGRKKNVIIASNGKNVFPEELESYLLGLPLVDECMVWGGELDPNSPWNGIHATVRLNKEALEKALGPEYTPEQAEALIEAQVDKINDDLPRFKKIAHVIVREREFDKTTSMKIRRFVEDNKRA
;
A
#
# COMPACT_ATOMS: atom_id res chain seq x y z
N MET A 1 32.19 -27.72 12.96
CA MET A 1 31.47 -27.12 14.11
C MET A 1 30.46 -28.11 14.69
N LEU A 2 29.38 -28.50 13.98
CA LEU A 2 28.38 -29.45 14.53
C LEU A 2 28.95 -30.84 14.91
N TRP A 3 29.91 -31.36 14.15
CA TRP A 3 30.52 -32.68 14.38
C TRP A 3 31.43 -32.77 15.62
N ASN A 4 31.80 -31.64 16.25
CA ASN A 4 32.65 -31.61 17.45
C ASN A 4 31.83 -31.43 18.74
N GLY A 5 30.51 -31.59 18.70
CA GLY A 5 29.64 -31.32 19.85
C GLY A 5 29.51 -29.83 20.17
N ASP A 6 29.69 -28.94 19.18
CA ASP A 6 29.46 -27.51 19.35
C ASP A 6 27.95 -27.24 19.49
N ARG A 7 27.54 -27.00 20.73
CA ARG A 7 26.14 -26.76 21.09
C ARG A 7 25.82 -25.28 21.25
N ARG A 8 26.73 -24.35 20.91
CA ARG A 8 26.52 -22.91 21.15
C ARG A 8 25.23 -22.35 20.55
N TYR A 9 24.77 -22.89 19.42
CA TYR A 9 23.47 -22.52 18.83
C TYR A 9 22.28 -23.06 19.65
N VAL A 10 22.35 -24.32 20.09
CA VAL A 10 21.28 -24.98 20.84
C VAL A 10 21.18 -24.45 22.26
N ASP A 11 22.32 -24.17 22.87
CA ASP A 11 22.44 -23.71 24.25
C ASP A 11 22.47 -22.17 24.35
N ALA A 12 22.29 -21.45 23.23
CA ALA A 12 22.21 -20.00 23.22
C ALA A 12 21.03 -19.53 24.08
N GLN A 13 21.29 -18.66 25.05
CA GLN A 13 20.22 -17.98 25.78
C GLN A 13 19.63 -16.90 24.89
N VAL A 14 18.30 -16.95 24.71
CA VAL A 14 17.56 -15.95 23.94
C VAL A 14 16.95 -14.96 24.91
N VAL A 15 17.48 -13.74 24.95
CA VAL A 15 16.86 -12.61 25.67
C VAL A 15 16.01 -11.84 24.66
N ASN A 16 14.72 -11.68 24.95
CA ASN A 16 13.78 -11.12 23.98
C ASN A 16 14.06 -9.63 23.63
N THR A 17 14.80 -8.91 24.48
CA THR A 17 15.20 -7.52 24.22
C THR A 17 16.50 -7.40 23.43
N ASP A 18 17.20 -8.49 23.17
CA ASP A 18 18.42 -8.47 22.37
C ASP A 18 18.11 -8.18 20.91
N LEU A 19 19.05 -7.51 20.24
CA LEU A 19 19.01 -7.22 18.82
C LEU A 19 18.92 -8.53 18.02
N ALA A 20 17.85 -8.70 17.25
CA ALA A 20 17.62 -9.87 16.41
C ALA A 20 17.91 -9.60 14.93
N ALA A 21 17.59 -8.41 14.45
CA ALA A 21 17.74 -8.05 13.04
C ALA A 21 18.11 -6.57 12.84
N ILE A 22 18.87 -6.31 11.77
CA ILE A 22 19.06 -4.97 11.22
C ILE A 22 18.46 -4.97 9.81
N ILE A 23 17.39 -4.21 9.61
CA ILE A 23 16.71 -4.09 8.31
C ILE A 23 17.07 -2.74 7.68
N PHE A 24 17.74 -2.78 6.54
CA PHE A 24 18.13 -1.57 5.82
C PHE A 24 16.95 -1.00 5.02
N THR A 25 16.62 0.27 5.27
CA THR A 25 15.57 1.00 4.54
C THR A 25 16.18 2.00 3.58
N SER A 26 15.74 1.98 2.33
CA SER A 26 16.06 3.00 1.34
C SER A 26 15.26 4.27 1.63
N GLY A 27 15.86 5.19 2.39
CA GLY A 27 15.30 6.52 2.61
C GLY A 27 15.23 7.34 1.32
N THR A 28 14.37 8.36 1.30
CA THR A 28 14.24 9.30 0.15
C THR A 28 15.51 10.10 -0.12
N THR A 29 16.41 10.19 0.88
CA THR A 29 17.70 10.89 0.81
C THR A 29 18.83 10.07 0.16
N GLY A 30 18.58 8.80 -0.20
CA GLY A 30 19.56 7.93 -0.86
C GLY A 30 20.56 7.22 0.05
N VAL A 31 20.68 7.64 1.32
CA VAL A 31 21.46 6.92 2.35
C VAL A 31 20.54 5.91 3.05
N SER A 32 20.95 4.64 3.03
CA SER A 32 20.19 3.56 3.67
C SER A 32 20.39 3.59 5.19
N LYS A 33 19.30 3.46 5.96
CA LYS A 33 19.35 3.40 7.43
C LYS A 33 19.07 1.98 7.91
N GLY A 34 19.89 1.48 8.84
CA GLY A 34 19.70 0.14 9.42
C GLY A 34 18.76 0.19 10.62
N VAL A 35 17.51 -0.21 10.46
CA VAL A 35 16.53 -0.31 11.56
C VAL A 35 16.88 -1.48 12.46
N MET A 36 17.17 -1.22 13.74
CA MET A 36 17.47 -2.24 14.73
C MET A 36 16.20 -2.77 15.38
N LEU A 37 15.94 -4.07 15.24
CA LEU A 37 14.77 -4.76 15.79
C LEU A 37 15.19 -5.87 16.74
N SER A 38 14.62 -5.86 17.95
CA SER A 38 14.79 -6.93 18.92
C SER A 38 13.92 -8.15 18.60
N HIS A 39 14.20 -9.29 19.23
CA HIS A 39 13.33 -10.47 19.17
C HIS A 39 11.89 -10.13 19.57
N ARG A 40 11.73 -9.30 20.61
CA ARG A 40 10.44 -8.84 21.12
C ARG A 40 9.69 -8.00 20.09
N ASN A 41 10.38 -7.09 19.40
CA ASN A 41 9.74 -6.24 18.39
C ASN A 41 9.12 -7.09 17.26
N LEU A 42 9.91 -8.02 16.70
CA LEU A 42 9.50 -8.88 15.59
C LEU A 42 8.40 -9.88 16.00
N MET A 43 8.58 -10.56 17.14
CA MET A 43 7.66 -11.61 17.55
C MET A 43 6.34 -11.05 18.04
N LEU A 44 6.30 -9.91 18.74
CA LEU A 44 5.03 -9.32 19.14
C LEU A 44 4.23 -8.85 17.94
N ASP A 45 4.86 -8.26 16.91
CA ASP A 45 4.16 -7.90 15.68
C ASP A 45 3.53 -9.14 15.00
N ALA A 46 4.31 -10.21 14.83
CA ALA A 46 3.85 -11.47 14.24
C ALA A 46 2.78 -12.20 15.08
N ILE A 47 2.78 -12.04 16.40
CA ILE A 47 1.76 -12.63 17.29
C ILE A 47 0.48 -11.80 17.24
N LEU A 48 0.58 -10.47 17.33
CA LEU A 48 -0.58 -9.60 17.46
C LEU A 48 -1.41 -9.57 16.18
N VAL A 49 -0.80 -9.73 15.01
CA VAL A 49 -1.53 -9.79 13.73
C VAL A 49 -2.58 -10.91 13.69
N GLN A 50 -2.35 -12.02 14.43
CA GLN A 50 -3.31 -13.13 14.55
C GLN A 50 -4.64 -12.72 15.18
N SER A 51 -4.68 -11.60 15.92
CA SER A 51 -5.93 -11.05 16.47
C SER A 51 -6.81 -10.37 15.42
N MET A 52 -6.22 -9.95 14.30
CA MET A 52 -6.88 -9.22 13.21
C MET A 52 -7.23 -10.14 12.03
N PHE A 53 -6.38 -11.12 11.76
CA PHE A 53 -6.55 -12.15 10.75
C PHE A 53 -5.91 -13.45 11.22
N GLU A 54 -6.64 -14.56 11.15
CA GLU A 54 -6.17 -15.86 11.63
C GLU A 54 -5.52 -16.65 10.50
N ALA A 55 -4.22 -16.94 10.65
CA ALA A 55 -3.53 -17.94 9.83
C ALA A 55 -3.50 -19.26 10.60
N HIS A 56 -3.67 -20.37 9.88
CA HIS A 56 -3.72 -21.70 10.48
C HIS A 56 -2.65 -22.63 9.91
N PRO A 57 -2.34 -23.75 10.60
CA PRO A 57 -1.35 -24.72 10.09
C PRO A 57 -1.68 -25.33 8.72
N LYS A 58 -2.92 -25.21 8.26
CA LYS A 58 -3.36 -25.68 6.94
C LYS A 58 -3.16 -24.65 5.83
N ASP A 59 -2.80 -23.42 6.18
CA ASP A 59 -2.60 -22.35 5.22
C ASP A 59 -1.27 -22.47 4.49
N ILE A 60 -1.30 -21.98 3.25
CA ILE A 60 -0.12 -21.78 2.43
C ILE A 60 -0.05 -20.29 2.08
N CYS A 61 0.89 -19.61 2.70
CA CYS A 61 1.22 -18.21 2.46
C CYS A 61 2.11 -18.09 1.22
N PHE A 62 1.67 -17.34 0.23
CA PHE A 62 2.48 -17.10 -0.97
C PHE A 62 3.43 -15.92 -0.76
N SER A 63 4.73 -16.23 -0.71
CA SER A 63 5.80 -15.25 -0.59
C SER A 63 6.19 -14.74 -1.97
N VAL A 64 5.89 -13.47 -2.24
CA VAL A 64 6.21 -12.80 -3.50
C VAL A 64 7.10 -11.57 -3.32
N LEU A 65 7.23 -11.08 -2.09
CA LEU A 65 8.03 -9.90 -1.78
C LEU A 65 9.46 -10.33 -1.36
N PRO A 66 10.45 -9.43 -1.45
CA PRO A 66 11.80 -9.76 -1.04
C PRO A 66 11.94 -9.88 0.49
N MET A 67 12.62 -10.93 0.97
CA MET A 67 12.81 -11.22 2.40
C MET A 67 13.53 -10.10 3.19
N HIS A 68 14.30 -9.25 2.51
CA HIS A 68 14.97 -8.12 3.16
C HIS A 68 14.01 -6.96 3.50
N HIS A 69 12.75 -7.02 3.07
CA HIS A 69 11.73 -6.04 3.44
C HIS A 69 10.96 -6.53 4.67
N CYS A 70 10.74 -5.64 5.65
CA CYS A 70 10.10 -6.01 6.92
C CYS A 70 8.67 -6.56 6.72
N TYR A 71 7.93 -6.07 5.71
CA TYR A 71 6.63 -6.63 5.33
C TYR A 71 6.70 -8.13 4.97
N GLU A 72 7.69 -8.57 4.19
CA GLU A 72 7.84 -9.98 3.89
C GLU A 72 8.37 -10.76 5.08
N CYS A 73 9.44 -10.23 5.71
CA CYS A 73 10.14 -10.90 6.79
C CYS A 73 9.21 -11.21 7.96
N THR A 74 8.47 -10.21 8.46
CA THR A 74 7.60 -10.41 9.63
C THR A 74 6.20 -10.88 9.25
N ALA A 75 5.51 -10.17 8.34
CA ALA A 75 4.09 -10.40 8.10
C ALA A 75 3.81 -11.66 7.28
N THR A 76 4.73 -12.07 6.40
CA THR A 76 4.65 -13.36 5.70
C THR A 76 5.45 -14.41 6.45
N PHE A 77 6.78 -14.29 6.51
CA PHE A 77 7.63 -15.39 6.94
C PHE A 77 7.48 -15.72 8.43
N LEU A 78 7.75 -14.77 9.34
CA LEU A 78 7.66 -15.03 10.79
C LEU A 78 6.24 -15.37 11.23
N THR A 79 5.23 -14.66 10.71
CA THR A 79 3.81 -14.92 11.05
C THR A 79 3.38 -16.31 10.61
N CYS A 80 3.75 -16.75 9.40
CA CYS A 80 3.38 -18.08 8.92
C CYS A 80 4.14 -19.18 9.67
N VAL A 81 5.42 -18.97 10.01
CA VAL A 81 6.18 -19.90 10.88
C VAL A 81 5.55 -19.99 12.28
N TYR A 82 5.20 -18.85 12.89
CA TYR A 82 4.52 -18.81 14.18
C TYR A 82 3.19 -19.56 14.16
N SER A 83 2.44 -19.44 13.07
CA SER A 83 1.12 -20.06 12.91
C SER A 83 1.17 -21.55 12.48
N GLY A 84 2.37 -22.11 12.28
CA GLY A 84 2.57 -23.46 11.76
C GLY A 84 2.14 -23.63 10.30
N ALA A 85 1.96 -22.54 9.56
CA ALA A 85 1.56 -22.52 8.17
C ALA A 85 2.76 -22.79 7.24
N THR A 86 2.46 -23.08 5.96
CA THR A 86 3.50 -23.27 4.93
C THR A 86 3.80 -21.96 4.23
N VAL A 87 5.08 -21.62 4.02
CA VAL A 87 5.49 -20.50 3.16
C VAL A 87 5.94 -21.06 1.80
N ALA A 88 5.35 -20.55 0.73
CA ALA A 88 5.71 -20.90 -0.63
C ALA A 88 6.37 -19.72 -1.34
N PHE A 89 7.67 -19.84 -1.62
CA PHE A 89 8.48 -18.80 -2.25
C PHE A 89 8.29 -18.75 -3.76
N SER A 90 7.89 -17.58 -4.26
CA SER A 90 7.86 -17.28 -5.68
C SER A 90 9.26 -17.30 -6.27
N ARG A 91 9.39 -17.80 -7.50
CA ARG A 91 10.62 -17.75 -8.31
C ARG A 91 10.92 -16.33 -8.84
N GLY A 92 10.02 -15.38 -8.58
CA GLY A 92 10.13 -13.97 -8.98
C GLY A 92 8.89 -13.50 -9.74
N LEU A 93 8.82 -12.17 -9.96
CA LEU A 93 7.63 -11.50 -10.51
C LEU A 93 7.15 -12.11 -11.84
N LYS A 94 8.08 -12.54 -12.71
CA LYS A 94 7.79 -13.18 -14.01
C LYS A 94 7.02 -14.50 -13.87
N TYR A 95 7.17 -15.21 -12.75
CA TYR A 95 6.63 -16.55 -12.55
C TYR A 95 5.41 -16.61 -11.63
N ILE A 96 5.00 -15.49 -11.03
CA ILE A 96 3.89 -15.40 -10.05
C ILE A 96 2.70 -16.26 -10.46
N ARG A 97 2.19 -16.10 -11.68
CA ARG A 97 1.01 -16.84 -12.15
C ARG A 97 1.25 -18.35 -12.17
N LYS A 98 2.40 -18.78 -12.69
CA LYS A 98 2.75 -20.20 -12.77
C LYS A 98 2.88 -20.79 -11.36
N ASP A 99 3.55 -20.06 -10.46
CA ASP A 99 3.81 -20.48 -9.09
C ASP A 99 2.52 -20.57 -8.28
N ILE A 100 1.61 -19.60 -8.43
CA ILE A 100 0.28 -19.62 -7.81
C ILE A 100 -0.54 -20.84 -8.27
N LEU A 101 -0.51 -21.18 -9.55
CA LEU A 101 -1.26 -22.34 -10.08
C LEU A 101 -0.67 -23.68 -9.62
N GLU A 102 0.66 -23.72 -9.40
CA GLU A 102 1.39 -24.89 -8.91
C GLU A 102 1.14 -25.12 -7.40
N VAL A 103 1.31 -24.06 -6.60
CA VAL A 103 1.23 -24.10 -5.14
C VAL A 103 -0.21 -24.04 -4.62
N LYS A 104 -1.09 -23.35 -5.35
CA LYS A 104 -2.49 -23.08 -4.98
C LYS A 104 -2.59 -22.48 -3.57
N PRO A 105 -2.02 -21.29 -3.32
CA PRO A 105 -1.94 -20.71 -1.98
C PRO A 105 -3.32 -20.42 -1.40
N THR A 106 -3.40 -20.28 -0.07
CA THR A 106 -4.61 -19.90 0.65
C THR A 106 -4.59 -18.43 1.09
N ILE A 107 -3.39 -17.88 1.29
CA ILE A 107 -3.16 -16.48 1.67
C ILE A 107 -2.14 -15.85 0.71
N LEU A 108 -2.43 -14.65 0.23
CA LEU A 108 -1.53 -13.85 -0.59
C LEU A 108 -1.33 -12.47 0.06
N LEU A 109 -0.09 -12.21 0.48
CA LEU A 109 0.36 -10.87 0.87
C LEU A 109 1.05 -10.24 -0.33
N ALA A 110 0.64 -9.02 -0.68
CA ALA A 110 1.13 -8.36 -1.87
C ALA A 110 1.10 -6.83 -1.74
N VAL A 111 1.85 -6.16 -2.61
CA VAL A 111 1.76 -4.71 -2.78
C VAL A 111 0.56 -4.34 -3.66
N PRO A 112 0.03 -3.11 -3.56
CA PRO A 112 -1.16 -2.67 -4.30
C PRO A 112 -1.10 -2.99 -5.80
N ALA A 113 0.00 -2.70 -6.47
CA ALA A 113 0.18 -2.95 -7.90
C ALA A 113 -0.05 -4.41 -8.32
N ILE A 114 0.29 -5.38 -7.46
CA ILE A 114 0.03 -6.81 -7.74
C ILE A 114 -1.47 -7.11 -7.59
N ILE A 115 -2.10 -6.59 -6.53
CA ILE A 115 -3.52 -6.80 -6.24
C ILE A 115 -4.40 -6.16 -7.31
N GLU A 116 -4.10 -4.92 -7.70
CA GLU A 116 -4.75 -4.19 -8.80
C GLU A 116 -4.64 -4.93 -10.12
N ASN A 117 -3.47 -5.49 -10.43
CA ASN A 117 -3.28 -6.28 -11.65
C ASN A 117 -4.17 -7.54 -11.65
N PHE A 118 -4.32 -8.21 -10.50
CA PHE A 118 -5.27 -9.31 -10.37
C PHE A 118 -6.73 -8.84 -10.51
N HIS A 119 -7.09 -7.72 -9.87
CA HIS A 119 -8.43 -7.14 -9.96
C HIS A 119 -8.80 -6.82 -11.41
N ASN A 120 -7.91 -6.13 -12.13
CA ASN A 120 -8.08 -5.80 -13.55
C ASN A 120 -8.25 -7.04 -14.42
N LYS A 121 -7.44 -8.09 -14.19
CA LYS A 121 -7.58 -9.37 -14.92
C LYS A 121 -8.90 -10.07 -14.65
N ILE A 122 -9.34 -10.08 -13.39
CA ILE A 122 -10.64 -10.64 -13.00
C ILE A 122 -11.76 -9.87 -13.68
N ARG A 123 -11.74 -8.53 -13.60
CA ARG A 123 -12.73 -7.67 -14.24
C ARG A 123 -12.82 -7.92 -15.75
N ARG A 124 -11.69 -8.01 -16.45
CA ARG A 124 -11.64 -8.38 -17.89
C ARG A 124 -12.25 -9.77 -18.14
N SER A 125 -11.85 -10.79 -17.36
CA SER A 125 -12.37 -12.16 -17.53
C SER A 125 -13.87 -12.30 -17.25
N VAL A 126 -14.39 -11.49 -16.32
CA VAL A 126 -15.81 -11.42 -15.99
C VAL A 126 -16.58 -10.66 -17.08
N ALA A 127 -16.04 -9.55 -17.58
CA ALA A 127 -16.64 -8.73 -18.65
C ALA A 127 -16.93 -9.52 -19.91
N ASP A 128 -16.01 -10.39 -20.34
CA ASP A 128 -16.18 -11.21 -21.54
C ASP A 128 -17.30 -12.27 -21.42
N LYS A 129 -17.76 -12.55 -20.19
CA LYS A 129 -18.67 -13.68 -19.89
C LYS A 129 -20.02 -13.25 -19.36
N LEU A 130 -20.16 -12.01 -18.93
CA LEU A 130 -21.41 -11.45 -18.41
C LEU A 130 -22.11 -10.64 -19.50
N SER A 131 -23.44 -10.74 -19.57
CA SER A 131 -24.23 -9.83 -20.40
C SER A 131 -24.06 -8.38 -19.92
N GLU A 132 -24.32 -7.38 -20.77
CA GLU A 132 -24.25 -5.97 -20.38
C GLU A 132 -25.06 -5.65 -19.12
N LYS A 133 -26.23 -6.27 -18.94
CA LYS A 133 -27.07 -6.08 -17.76
C LYS A 133 -26.42 -6.63 -16.49
N GLN A 134 -25.73 -7.76 -16.60
CA GLN A 134 -24.97 -8.37 -15.50
C GLN A 134 -23.69 -7.60 -15.20
N MET A 135 -23.04 -7.05 -16.23
CA MET A 135 -21.89 -6.16 -16.05
C MET A 135 -22.27 -4.86 -15.37
N ARG A 136 -23.36 -4.21 -15.80
CA ARG A 136 -23.87 -3.01 -15.10
C ARG A 136 -24.25 -3.33 -13.66
N ALA A 137 -24.86 -4.48 -13.39
CA ALA A 137 -25.15 -4.90 -12.02
C ALA A 137 -23.87 -5.16 -11.21
N PHE A 138 -22.86 -5.79 -11.81
CA PHE A 138 -21.54 -5.98 -11.21
C PHE A 138 -20.90 -4.62 -10.89
N GLU A 139 -20.84 -3.70 -11.84
CA GLU A 139 -20.25 -2.36 -11.68
C GLU A 139 -20.97 -1.50 -10.65
N ILE A 140 -22.30 -1.55 -10.58
CA ILE A 140 -23.07 -0.84 -9.54
C ILE A 140 -22.71 -1.39 -8.16
N ILE A 141 -22.59 -2.72 -8.02
CA ILE A 141 -22.26 -3.33 -6.73
C ILE A 141 -20.78 -3.12 -6.36
N ASP A 142 -19.91 -3.14 -7.37
CA ASP A 142 -18.49 -2.81 -7.28
C ASP A 142 -18.28 -1.36 -6.79
N ARG A 143 -19.09 -0.42 -7.30
CA ARG A 143 -18.99 1.02 -7.00
C ARG A 143 -19.63 1.43 -5.68
N GLU A 144 -20.71 0.77 -5.25
CA GLU A 144 -21.50 1.20 -4.09
C GLU A 144 -21.02 0.65 -2.74
N ALA A 145 -19.83 0.02 -2.65
CA ALA A 145 -19.34 -0.65 -1.42
C ALA A 145 -20.46 -1.47 -0.73
N SER A 146 -21.32 -2.08 -1.55
CA SER A 146 -22.69 -2.30 -1.10
C SER A 146 -22.74 -3.42 -0.07
N ARG A 147 -23.61 -3.27 0.94
CA ARG A 147 -23.91 -4.30 1.95
C ARG A 147 -24.52 -5.58 1.36
N PHE A 148 -24.70 -5.68 0.04
CA PHE A 148 -25.33 -6.78 -0.66
C PHE A 148 -24.30 -7.67 -1.35
N LYS A 149 -24.24 -8.94 -0.96
CA LYS A 149 -23.40 -9.94 -1.64
C LYS A 149 -23.92 -10.19 -3.06
N VAL A 150 -23.10 -9.95 -4.07
CA VAL A 150 -23.42 -10.40 -5.44
C VAL A 150 -23.27 -11.91 -5.48
N LYS A 151 -24.38 -12.62 -5.70
CA LYS A 151 -24.29 -14.03 -6.08
C LYS A 151 -23.90 -14.10 -7.56
N LEU A 152 -22.60 -14.14 -7.81
CA LEU A 152 -22.07 -14.43 -9.15
C LEU A 152 -22.48 -15.86 -9.58
N PRO A 153 -22.67 -16.11 -10.88
CA PRO A 153 -22.89 -17.46 -11.38
C PRO A 153 -21.72 -18.38 -10.97
N LYS A 154 -22.02 -19.61 -10.56
CA LYS A 154 -20.98 -20.58 -10.11
C LYS A 154 -19.81 -20.75 -11.07
N LYS A 155 -20.07 -20.68 -12.38
CA LYS A 155 -19.01 -20.76 -13.41
C LYS A 155 -18.06 -19.57 -13.34
N VAL A 156 -18.60 -18.36 -13.15
CA VAL A 156 -17.81 -17.12 -13.02
C VAL A 156 -16.98 -17.17 -11.74
N THR A 157 -17.58 -17.56 -10.60
CA THR A 157 -16.83 -17.72 -9.34
C THR A 157 -15.69 -18.72 -9.48
N ARG A 158 -15.92 -19.88 -10.11
CA ARG A 158 -14.86 -20.88 -10.35
C ARG A 158 -13.74 -20.36 -11.25
N ASP A 159 -14.08 -19.59 -12.28
CA ASP A 159 -13.08 -19.00 -13.18
C ASP A 159 -12.22 -17.96 -12.44
N ILE A 160 -12.82 -17.17 -11.54
CA ILE A 160 -12.11 -16.22 -10.67
C ILE A 160 -11.20 -16.97 -9.70
N GLU A 161 -11.73 -17.96 -8.98
CA GLU A 161 -10.96 -18.80 -8.06
C GLU A 161 -9.79 -19.48 -8.77
N ALA A 162 -9.98 -19.92 -10.02
CA ALA A 162 -8.94 -20.55 -10.84
C ALA A 162 -7.77 -19.61 -11.18
N VAL A 163 -7.97 -18.28 -11.19
CA VAL A 163 -6.86 -17.30 -11.32
C VAL A 163 -5.84 -17.49 -10.20
N PHE A 164 -6.30 -17.87 -9.01
CA PHE A 164 -5.47 -18.07 -7.82
C PHE A 164 -5.23 -19.56 -7.48
N GLY A 165 -5.51 -20.47 -8.41
CA GLY A 165 -5.33 -21.91 -8.18
C GLY A 165 -6.44 -22.58 -7.34
N GLY A 166 -7.51 -21.85 -7.02
CA GLY A 166 -8.76 -22.40 -6.49
C GLY A 166 -8.87 -22.54 -4.97
N ARG A 167 -7.86 -22.12 -4.20
CA ARG A 167 -7.86 -22.24 -2.73
C ARG A 167 -7.64 -20.93 -1.97
N LEU A 168 -7.38 -19.85 -2.68
CA LEU A 168 -7.13 -18.55 -2.07
C LEU A 168 -8.39 -18.07 -1.35
N HIS A 169 -8.25 -17.72 -0.08
CA HIS A 169 -9.33 -17.11 0.72
C HIS A 169 -8.98 -15.72 1.18
N THR A 170 -7.71 -15.39 1.42
CA THR A 170 -7.29 -14.08 1.94
C THR A 170 -6.26 -13.36 1.07
N LEU A 171 -6.49 -12.06 0.87
CA LEU A 171 -5.61 -11.09 0.21
C LEU A 171 -5.28 -9.99 1.22
N ILE A 172 -3.99 -9.68 1.39
CA ILE A 172 -3.54 -8.59 2.26
C ILE A 172 -2.69 -7.62 1.46
N SER A 173 -3.15 -6.37 1.38
CA SER A 173 -2.42 -5.26 0.77
C SER A 173 -1.61 -4.49 1.81
N GLY A 174 -0.38 -4.10 1.45
CA GLY A 174 0.46 -3.28 2.31
C GLY A 174 1.68 -2.70 1.59
N GLY A 175 2.43 -1.85 2.28
CA GLY A 175 3.66 -1.22 1.78
C GLY A 175 3.47 0.03 0.90
N ALA A 176 2.26 0.26 0.40
CA ALA A 176 1.81 1.47 -0.28
C ALA A 176 0.26 1.60 -0.18
N PRO A 177 -0.31 2.80 -0.42
CA PRO A 177 -1.76 2.99 -0.47
C PRO A 177 -2.44 2.16 -1.56
N ILE A 178 -3.68 1.72 -1.30
CA ILE A 178 -4.57 1.09 -2.28
C ILE A 178 -5.98 1.68 -2.13
N ASP A 179 -6.71 1.80 -3.24
CA ASP A 179 -8.13 2.15 -3.20
C ASP A 179 -8.92 1.04 -2.49
N GLY A 180 -9.59 1.41 -1.40
CA GLY A 180 -10.44 0.52 -0.62
C GLY A 180 -11.55 -0.15 -1.44
N ALA A 181 -12.03 0.50 -2.50
CA ALA A 181 -13.03 -0.06 -3.40
C ALA A 181 -12.54 -1.34 -4.10
N ILE A 182 -11.25 -1.43 -4.41
CA ILE A 182 -10.65 -2.63 -5.01
C ILE A 182 -10.71 -3.81 -4.03
N LEU A 183 -10.42 -3.56 -2.76
CA LEU A 183 -10.49 -4.59 -1.72
C LEU A 183 -11.94 -4.99 -1.43
N ASP A 184 -12.86 -4.02 -1.42
CA ASP A 184 -14.28 -4.29 -1.26
C ASP A 184 -14.86 -5.08 -2.43
N SER A 185 -14.36 -4.86 -3.66
CA SER A 185 -14.65 -5.68 -4.83
C SER A 185 -14.29 -7.15 -4.61
N PHE A 186 -13.06 -7.42 -4.17
CA PHE A 186 -12.62 -8.77 -3.81
C PHE A 186 -13.49 -9.39 -2.69
N CYS A 187 -13.88 -8.59 -1.70
CA CYS A 187 -14.78 -9.03 -0.65
C CYS A 187 -16.17 -9.41 -1.17
N ASN A 188 -16.70 -8.64 -2.12
CA ASN A 188 -18.02 -8.86 -2.71
C ASN A 188 -18.08 -10.15 -3.55
N ILE A 189 -16.95 -10.59 -4.10
CA ILE A 189 -16.85 -11.84 -4.88
C ILE A 189 -16.38 -13.06 -4.07
N GLY A 190 -16.17 -12.90 -2.76
CA GLY A 190 -16.01 -14.01 -1.82
C GLY A 190 -14.63 -14.17 -1.17
N PHE A 191 -13.67 -13.30 -1.46
CA PHE A 191 -12.39 -13.27 -0.75
C PHE A 191 -12.48 -12.46 0.54
N ASN A 192 -11.52 -12.63 1.44
CA ASN A 192 -11.24 -11.70 2.51
C ASN A 192 -10.08 -10.81 2.06
N ALA A 193 -10.36 -9.58 1.63
CA ALA A 193 -9.36 -8.65 1.14
C ALA A 193 -9.26 -7.44 2.07
N ILE A 194 -8.09 -7.29 2.70
CA ILE A 194 -7.82 -6.27 3.72
C ILE A 194 -6.54 -5.51 3.40
N GLN A 195 -6.40 -4.32 3.97
CA GLN A 195 -5.14 -3.57 3.98
C GLN A 195 -4.64 -3.27 5.38
N GLY A 196 -3.32 -3.10 5.49
CA GLY A 196 -2.64 -2.69 6.71
C GLY A 196 -1.59 -1.59 6.45
N TYR A 197 -1.28 -0.88 7.52
CA TYR A 197 -0.26 0.16 7.58
C TYR A 197 0.88 -0.24 8.50
N GLY A 198 2.09 0.06 8.05
CA GLY A 198 3.31 -0.27 8.75
C GLY A 198 4.55 0.35 8.13
N LEU A 199 5.62 0.38 8.92
CA LEU A 199 6.95 0.83 8.53
C LEU A 199 7.98 -0.14 9.12
N SER A 200 9.16 -0.24 8.53
CA SER A 200 10.22 -1.12 9.07
C SER A 200 10.55 -0.80 10.53
N GLU A 201 10.47 0.48 10.91
CA GLU A 201 10.64 1.00 12.27
C GLU A 201 9.60 0.49 13.29
N CYS A 202 8.54 -0.19 12.83
CA CYS A 202 7.46 -0.73 13.66
C CYS A 202 7.24 -2.25 13.45
N SER A 203 8.21 -2.95 12.85
CA SER A 203 8.31 -4.42 12.75
C SER A 203 7.34 -5.30 11.93
N PRO A 204 6.50 -4.87 10.95
CA PRO A 204 6.19 -3.52 10.53
C PRO A 204 4.81 -3.01 10.95
N ILE A 205 3.88 -3.85 11.40
CA ILE A 205 2.45 -3.51 11.39
C ILE A 205 2.06 -2.65 12.60
N VAL A 206 1.44 -1.50 12.33
CA VAL A 206 0.88 -0.61 13.38
C VAL A 206 -0.63 -0.49 13.30
N ALA A 207 -1.20 -0.74 12.12
CA ALA A 207 -2.64 -0.84 11.93
C ALA A 207 -2.97 -1.89 10.87
N LEU A 208 -4.06 -2.62 11.05
CA LEU A 208 -4.53 -3.63 10.09
C LEU A 208 -6.06 -3.66 10.08
N ASN A 209 -6.66 -3.83 8.92
CA ASN A 209 -8.10 -4.07 8.86
C ASN A 209 -8.44 -5.48 9.38
N PRO A 210 -9.44 -5.63 10.28
CA PRO A 210 -9.90 -6.95 10.68
C PRO A 210 -10.47 -7.73 9.50
N ALA A 211 -10.10 -9.02 9.39
CA ALA A 211 -10.64 -9.95 8.40
C ALA A 211 -12.16 -10.19 8.56
N LYS A 212 -12.70 -9.94 9.77
CA LYS A 212 -14.13 -10.05 10.03
C LYS A 212 -14.87 -8.89 9.36
N ARG A 213 -15.60 -9.18 8.28
CA ARG A 213 -16.32 -8.21 7.44
C ARG A 213 -17.10 -7.12 8.17
N LYS A 214 -17.74 -7.44 9.31
CA LYS A 214 -18.50 -6.45 10.11
C LYS A 214 -17.64 -5.33 10.72
N TYR A 215 -16.33 -5.54 10.85
CA TYR A 215 -15.36 -4.60 11.41
C TYR A 215 -14.35 -4.13 10.36
N MET A 216 -14.55 -4.46 9.08
CA MET A 216 -13.63 -4.07 8.03
C MET A 216 -13.96 -2.66 7.56
N LYS A 217 -12.95 -1.79 7.42
CA LYS A 217 -13.08 -0.45 6.85
C LYS A 217 -11.96 -0.24 5.83
N ASN A 218 -12.14 -0.80 4.63
CA ASN A 218 -11.11 -0.75 3.58
C ASN A 218 -10.82 0.66 3.06
N ALA A 219 -11.64 1.68 3.35
CA ALA A 219 -11.29 3.08 3.11
C ALA A 219 -10.19 3.60 4.07
N SER A 220 -9.93 2.90 5.18
CA SER A 220 -8.87 3.20 6.14
C SER A 220 -7.66 2.30 5.91
N ALA A 221 -6.50 2.73 6.40
CA ALA A 221 -5.28 1.93 6.38
C ALA A 221 -5.30 0.78 7.41
N GLY A 222 -6.30 0.76 8.32
CA GLY A 222 -6.51 -0.30 9.30
C GLY A 222 -6.89 0.23 10.68
N HIS A 223 -7.32 -0.68 11.56
CA HIS A 223 -7.50 -0.38 12.97
C HIS A 223 -6.15 -0.50 13.69
N VAL A 224 -5.87 0.40 14.64
CA VAL A 224 -4.63 0.36 15.44
C VAL A 224 -4.45 -1.02 16.10
N MET A 225 -3.24 -1.57 16.04
CA MET A 225 -2.96 -2.90 16.59
C MET A 225 -3.15 -2.94 18.11
N PRO A 226 -3.58 -4.08 18.69
CA PRO A 226 -3.61 -4.23 20.14
C PRO A 226 -2.25 -3.94 20.78
N PHE A 227 -2.24 -3.39 21.99
CA PHE A 227 -1.01 -2.95 22.70
C PHE A 227 -0.18 -1.88 21.98
N THR A 228 -0.75 -1.24 20.96
CA THR A 228 -0.17 -0.07 20.30
C THR A 228 -0.98 1.17 20.63
N GLU A 229 -0.28 2.20 21.08
CA GLU A 229 -0.82 3.53 21.25
C GLU A 229 -0.59 4.33 19.97
N CYS A 230 -1.57 5.12 19.57
CA CYS A 230 -1.51 6.01 18.42
C CYS A 230 -1.97 7.41 18.85
N LYS A 231 -1.22 8.44 18.46
CA LYS A 231 -1.63 9.84 18.64
C LYS A 231 -1.47 10.60 17.32
N ILE A 232 -2.29 11.63 17.15
CA ILE A 232 -2.17 12.60 16.06
C ILE A 232 -1.53 13.86 16.65
N LEU A 233 -0.27 14.10 16.33
CA LEU A 233 0.51 15.24 16.79
C LEU A 233 0.26 16.47 15.89
N ASP A 234 0.18 17.64 16.50
CA ASP A 234 0.00 18.94 15.80
C ASP A 234 -1.19 18.96 14.82
N ALA A 235 -2.32 18.37 15.24
CA ALA A 235 -3.52 18.28 14.41
C ALA A 235 -4.09 19.66 14.05
N ASP A 236 -4.46 19.84 12.78
CA ASP A 236 -5.16 21.02 12.30
C ASP A 236 -6.64 21.03 12.74
N SER A 237 -7.41 22.04 12.30
CA SER A 237 -8.83 22.14 12.64
C SER A 237 -9.70 21.01 12.10
N ASN A 238 -9.18 20.18 11.19
CA ASN A 238 -9.85 18.99 10.66
C ASN A 238 -9.38 17.71 11.36
N GLY A 239 -8.52 17.82 12.38
CA GLY A 239 -7.95 16.67 13.08
C GLY A 239 -6.80 15.99 12.33
N ILE A 240 -6.27 16.61 11.28
CA ILE A 240 -5.20 16.06 10.45
C ILE A 240 -3.85 16.52 11.01
N GLY A 241 -2.99 15.58 11.37
CA GLY A 241 -1.66 15.84 11.93
C GLY A 241 -0.71 14.66 11.74
N GLU A 242 0.49 14.74 12.31
CA GLU A 242 1.48 13.66 12.20
C GLU A 242 1.03 12.44 13.02
N ILE A 243 1.06 11.26 12.40
CA ILE A 243 0.71 10.00 13.05
C ILE A 243 1.93 9.52 13.83
N CYS A 244 1.80 9.36 15.15
CA CYS A 244 2.86 8.82 15.99
C CYS A 244 2.40 7.55 16.69
N PHE A 245 3.28 6.56 16.80
CA PHE A 245 3.00 5.30 17.49
C PHE A 245 3.93 5.07 18.67
N ARG A 246 3.41 4.43 19.70
CA ARG A 246 4.20 3.88 20.79
C ARG A 246 3.71 2.47 21.07
N GLY A 247 4.64 1.53 21.20
CA GLY A 247 4.27 0.13 21.40
C GLY A 247 5.47 -0.79 21.35
N PRO A 248 5.28 -2.06 21.71
CA PRO A 248 6.37 -3.02 21.79
C PRO A 248 6.99 -3.41 20.44
N GLN A 249 6.34 -3.08 19.32
CA GLN A 249 6.82 -3.31 17.96
C GLN A 249 7.74 -2.21 17.43
N VAL A 250 7.78 -1.04 18.10
CA VAL A 250 8.65 0.09 17.74
C VAL A 250 10.12 -0.30 17.90
N MET A 251 10.94 0.08 16.92
CA MET A 251 12.36 -0.22 16.82
C MET A 251 13.19 0.19 18.04
N MET A 252 14.38 -0.38 18.15
CA MET A 252 15.38 0.05 19.14
C MET A 252 16.06 1.38 18.75
N GLY A 253 16.04 1.72 17.45
CA GLY A 253 16.72 2.86 16.86
C GLY A 253 17.44 2.49 15.55
N TYR A 254 18.19 3.43 15.00
CA TYR A 254 19.02 3.19 13.81
C TYR A 254 20.45 2.77 14.20
N TYR A 255 20.98 1.77 13.49
CA TYR A 255 22.29 1.19 13.75
C TYR A 255 23.40 2.23 13.55
N LYS A 256 24.13 2.53 14.63
CA LYS A 256 25.22 3.52 14.68
C LYS A 256 24.80 4.93 14.23
N ASP A 257 23.54 5.28 14.43
CA ASP A 257 22.99 6.57 14.00
C ASP A 257 22.07 7.17 15.08
N PRO A 258 22.65 7.65 16.21
CA PRO A 258 21.89 8.20 17.32
C PRO A 258 21.15 9.50 16.96
N GLU A 259 21.71 10.30 16.04
CA GLU A 259 21.10 11.57 15.60
C GLU A 259 19.77 11.32 14.87
N ASN A 260 19.77 10.45 13.85
CA ASN A 260 18.53 10.13 13.16
C ASN A 260 17.57 9.32 14.04
N THR A 261 18.08 8.61 15.05
CA THR A 261 17.23 7.92 16.03
C THR A 261 16.46 8.94 16.86
N ALA A 262 17.15 9.91 17.48
CA ALA A 262 16.54 10.96 18.29
C ALA A 262 15.60 11.88 17.49
N ALA A 263 15.82 12.00 16.17
CA ALA A 263 14.95 12.78 15.29
C ALA A 263 13.56 12.14 15.05
N VAL A 264 13.40 10.83 15.32
CA VAL A 264 12.14 10.12 15.06
C VAL A 264 11.61 9.34 16.26
N LEU A 265 12.42 9.15 17.31
CA LEU A 265 12.02 8.46 18.53
C LEU A 265 12.26 9.40 19.71
N ASP A 266 11.18 9.88 20.32
CA ASP A 266 11.26 10.81 21.44
C ASP A 266 11.56 10.11 22.79
N GLU A 267 11.84 10.90 23.82
CA GLU A 267 12.18 10.40 25.16
C GLU A 267 11.03 9.63 25.84
N GLU A 268 9.78 9.85 25.40
CA GLU A 268 8.59 9.15 25.87
C GLU A 268 8.32 7.83 25.10
N GLY A 269 9.16 7.52 24.10
CA GLY A 269 9.08 6.33 23.27
C GLY A 269 8.11 6.44 22.10
N TRP A 270 7.65 7.63 21.73
CA TRP A 270 6.84 7.83 20.53
C TRP A 270 7.72 7.85 19.29
N PHE A 271 7.35 7.02 18.33
CA PHE A 271 7.89 7.03 16.99
C PHE A 271 7.09 8.00 16.09
N HIS A 272 7.79 8.97 15.53
CA HIS A 272 7.30 9.95 14.57
C HIS A 272 7.43 9.40 13.15
N THR A 273 6.30 9.04 12.55
CA THR A 273 6.29 8.33 11.25
C THR A 273 6.65 9.23 10.07
N GLY A 274 6.44 10.55 10.22
CA GLY A 274 6.42 11.50 9.12
C GLY A 274 5.24 11.32 8.14
N ASP A 275 4.33 10.38 8.40
CA ASP A 275 3.04 10.24 7.73
C ASP A 275 2.02 11.13 8.46
N VAL A 276 1.11 11.72 7.68
CA VAL A 276 0.10 12.66 8.17
C VAL A 276 -1.27 12.06 7.91
N GLY A 277 -2.18 12.25 8.85
CA GLY A 277 -3.51 11.68 8.79
C GLY A 277 -4.31 11.94 10.05
N TYR A 278 -5.34 11.12 10.26
CA TYR A 278 -6.23 11.23 11.41
C TYR A 278 -6.70 9.84 11.90
N LEU A 279 -7.18 9.81 13.14
CA LEU A 279 -7.91 8.66 13.70
C LEU A 279 -9.41 8.94 13.63
N ASP A 280 -10.20 7.96 13.20
CA ASP A 280 -11.63 8.01 13.42
C ASP A 280 -12.00 7.63 14.86
N ARG A 281 -13.29 7.81 15.21
CA ARG A 281 -13.82 7.51 16.54
C ARG A 281 -13.67 6.04 16.97
N ASP A 282 -13.44 5.13 16.03
CA ASP A 282 -13.30 3.69 16.27
C ASP A 282 -11.83 3.24 16.15
N ASN A 283 -10.86 4.16 16.24
CA ASN A 283 -9.41 3.92 16.15
C ASN A 283 -8.92 3.33 14.81
N TYR A 284 -9.56 3.72 13.70
CA TYR A 284 -9.01 3.44 12.37
C TYR A 284 -8.12 4.59 11.90
N VAL A 285 -6.97 4.23 11.35
CA VAL A 285 -5.97 5.16 10.83
C VAL A 285 -6.29 5.50 9.38
N PHE A 286 -6.42 6.79 9.08
CA PHE A 286 -6.56 7.32 7.73
C PHE A 286 -5.33 8.15 7.41
N ILE A 287 -4.58 7.75 6.39
CA ILE A 287 -3.35 8.43 5.96
C ILE A 287 -3.72 9.37 4.81
N THR A 288 -3.37 10.65 4.94
CA THR A 288 -3.63 11.66 3.92
C THR A 288 -2.38 11.98 3.09
N GLY A 289 -1.18 11.77 3.64
CA GLY A 289 0.07 11.96 2.90
C GLY A 289 1.29 11.97 3.80
N ARG A 290 2.38 12.60 3.33
CA ARG A 290 3.66 12.71 4.04
C ARG A 290 3.94 14.15 4.44
N LYS A 291 4.41 14.37 5.68
CA LYS A 291 4.76 15.71 6.23
C LYS A 291 5.75 16.47 5.34
N LYS A 292 6.70 15.75 4.74
CA LYS A 292 7.73 16.34 3.85
C LYS A 292 7.24 16.67 2.44
N ASN A 293 6.10 16.14 2.02
CA ASN A 293 5.60 16.28 0.65
C ASN A 293 4.46 17.31 0.56
N VAL A 294 4.01 17.86 1.69
CA VAL A 294 2.89 18.80 1.73
C VAL A 294 3.16 20.01 0.84
N ILE A 295 2.24 20.26 -0.09
CA ILE A 295 2.20 21.49 -0.87
C ILE A 295 1.39 22.51 -0.06
N ILE A 296 1.99 23.66 0.22
CA ILE A 296 1.29 24.78 0.85
C ILE A 296 0.67 25.60 -0.28
N ALA A 297 -0.66 25.55 -0.40
CA ALA A 297 -1.38 26.36 -1.37
C ALA A 297 -1.24 27.86 -1.04
N SER A 298 -1.48 28.73 -2.02
CA SER A 298 -1.37 30.19 -1.86
C SER A 298 -2.25 30.79 -0.75
N ASN A 299 -3.30 30.08 -0.33
CA ASN A 299 -4.16 30.44 0.80
C ASN A 299 -3.69 29.86 2.16
N GLY A 300 -2.50 29.27 2.22
CA GLY A 300 -1.90 28.67 3.42
C GLY A 300 -2.45 27.28 3.78
N LYS A 301 -3.36 26.70 2.98
CA LYS A 301 -3.88 25.35 3.25
C LYS A 301 -2.94 24.27 2.74
N ASN A 302 -2.86 23.19 3.51
CA ASN A 302 -2.10 22.00 3.15
C ASN A 302 -2.82 21.21 2.06
N VAL A 303 -2.07 20.87 1.02
CA VAL A 303 -2.47 19.94 -0.04
C VAL A 303 -1.51 18.77 0.00
N PHE A 304 -2.06 17.56 0.13
CA PHE A 304 -1.28 16.33 0.14
C PHE A 304 -1.24 15.77 -1.29
N PRO A 305 -0.06 15.73 -1.94
CA PRO A 305 0.06 15.23 -3.32
C PRO A 305 -0.48 13.81 -3.47
N GLU A 306 -0.25 12.95 -2.47
CA GLU A 306 -0.68 11.55 -2.49
C GLU A 306 -2.20 11.39 -2.63
N GLU A 307 -2.99 12.31 -2.07
CA GLU A 307 -4.45 12.31 -2.21
C GLU A 307 -4.86 12.54 -3.67
N LEU A 308 -4.22 13.52 -4.33
CA LEU A 308 -4.50 13.84 -5.73
C LEU A 308 -4.02 12.74 -6.68
N GLU A 309 -2.86 12.14 -6.40
CA GLU A 309 -2.35 10.99 -7.13
C GLU A 309 -3.27 9.78 -7.02
N SER A 310 -3.90 9.56 -5.86
CA SER A 310 -4.89 8.48 -5.72
C SER A 310 -6.07 8.66 -6.68
N TYR A 311 -6.55 9.89 -6.89
CA TYR A 311 -7.60 10.14 -7.88
C TYR A 311 -7.11 9.92 -9.31
N LEU A 312 -5.89 10.36 -9.63
CA LEU A 312 -5.29 10.18 -10.96
C LEU A 312 -5.05 8.70 -11.29
N LEU A 313 -4.49 7.92 -10.35
CA LEU A 313 -4.24 6.48 -10.51
C LEU A 313 -5.55 5.67 -10.60
N GLY A 314 -6.67 6.22 -10.11
CA GLY A 314 -8.00 5.65 -10.33
C GLY A 314 -8.48 5.74 -11.79
N LEU A 315 -7.84 6.57 -12.62
CA LEU A 315 -8.17 6.68 -14.04
C LEU A 315 -7.51 5.52 -14.83
N PRO A 316 -8.26 4.77 -15.65
CA PRO A 316 -7.69 3.72 -16.50
C PRO A 316 -6.60 4.20 -17.48
N LEU A 317 -6.53 5.51 -17.72
CA LEU A 317 -5.58 6.15 -18.63
C LEU A 317 -4.20 6.38 -18.00
N VAL A 318 -4.05 6.29 -16.68
CA VAL A 318 -2.81 6.66 -15.98
C VAL A 318 -2.10 5.40 -15.51
N ASP A 319 -0.85 5.21 -15.94
CA ASP A 319 0.04 4.14 -15.46
C ASP A 319 0.77 4.58 -14.18
N GLU A 320 1.31 5.79 -14.19
CA GLU A 320 2.11 6.38 -13.10
C GLU A 320 1.83 7.87 -13.04
N CYS A 321 1.86 8.45 -11.84
CA CYS A 321 1.78 9.90 -11.70
C CYS A 321 2.59 10.41 -10.51
N MET A 322 2.95 11.69 -10.57
CA MET A 322 3.52 12.44 -9.47
C MET A 322 2.93 13.84 -9.44
N VAL A 323 2.33 14.19 -8.31
CA VAL A 323 1.82 15.53 -8.03
C VAL A 323 2.87 16.33 -7.26
N TRP A 324 3.02 17.60 -7.63
CA TRP A 324 3.99 18.51 -7.03
C TRP A 324 3.52 19.97 -7.09
N GLY A 325 4.06 20.80 -6.20
CA GLY A 325 3.75 22.22 -6.14
C GLY A 325 4.67 23.00 -7.06
N GLY A 326 4.10 23.79 -7.95
CA GLY A 326 4.80 24.72 -8.82
C GLY A 326 5.24 26.00 -8.09
N GLU A 327 5.52 27.05 -8.86
CA GLU A 327 5.91 28.34 -8.30
C GLU A 327 4.76 28.99 -7.53
N LEU A 328 5.08 29.84 -6.54
CA LEU A 328 4.07 30.57 -5.76
C LEU A 328 3.75 31.96 -6.33
N ASP A 329 4.47 32.40 -7.37
CA ASP A 329 4.21 33.67 -8.05
C ASP A 329 2.90 33.54 -8.85
N PRO A 330 1.85 34.32 -8.52
CA PRO A 330 0.59 34.29 -9.25
C PRO A 330 0.71 34.57 -10.75
N ASN A 331 1.78 35.23 -11.19
CA ASN A 331 2.03 35.56 -12.59
C ASN A 331 2.87 34.50 -13.32
N SER A 332 3.41 33.52 -12.60
CA SER A 332 4.15 32.43 -13.22
C SER A 332 3.18 31.49 -13.96
N PRO A 333 3.47 31.10 -15.21
CA PRO A 333 2.73 30.05 -15.90
C PRO A 333 2.92 28.68 -15.24
N TRP A 334 3.85 28.57 -14.28
CA TRP A 334 4.08 27.38 -13.47
C TRP A 334 3.43 27.47 -12.09
N ASN A 335 2.53 28.43 -11.85
CA ASN A 335 1.84 28.57 -10.58
C ASN A 335 0.83 27.45 -10.32
N GLY A 336 0.74 27.01 -9.07
CA GLY A 336 -0.28 26.07 -8.61
C GLY A 336 0.20 24.63 -8.58
N ILE A 337 -0.75 23.69 -8.64
CA ILE A 337 -0.47 22.25 -8.48
C ILE A 337 -0.25 21.64 -9.87
N HIS A 338 0.83 20.89 -10.01
CA HIS A 338 1.20 20.18 -11.23
C HIS A 338 1.05 18.68 -11.03
N ALA A 339 0.63 17.98 -12.08
CA ALA A 339 0.60 16.53 -12.14
C ALA A 339 1.41 16.06 -13.36
N THR A 340 2.54 15.42 -13.11
CA THR A 340 3.27 14.70 -14.17
C THR A 340 2.69 13.29 -14.26
N VAL A 341 2.31 12.84 -15.45
CA VAL A 341 1.61 11.56 -15.67
C VAL A 341 2.26 10.77 -16.80
N ARG A 342 2.44 9.46 -16.59
CA ARG A 342 2.73 8.49 -17.66
C ARG A 342 1.43 7.78 -17.99
N LEU A 343 1.03 7.79 -19.25
CA LEU A 343 -0.27 7.26 -19.66
C LEU A 343 -0.18 5.79 -20.08
N ASN A 344 -1.26 5.05 -19.84
CA ASN A 344 -1.42 3.66 -20.24
C ASN A 344 -1.73 3.58 -21.75
N LYS A 345 -0.77 3.08 -22.53
CA LYS A 345 -0.90 3.00 -23.99
C LYS A 345 -2.07 2.13 -24.44
N GLU A 346 -2.30 0.97 -23.82
CA GLU A 346 -3.42 0.07 -24.17
C GLU A 346 -4.79 0.75 -23.94
N ALA A 347 -4.91 1.51 -22.85
CA ALA A 347 -6.12 2.26 -22.53
C ALA A 347 -6.35 3.44 -23.49
N LEU A 348 -5.28 4.14 -23.88
CA LEU A 348 -5.35 5.21 -24.89
C LEU A 348 -5.76 4.68 -26.26
N GLU A 349 -5.13 3.60 -26.73
CA GLU A 349 -5.48 2.96 -28.01
C GLU A 349 -6.95 2.51 -28.03
N LYS A 350 -7.47 2.03 -26.90
CA LYS A 350 -8.88 1.66 -26.76
C LYS A 350 -9.82 2.87 -26.79
N ALA A 351 -9.41 4.00 -26.21
CA ALA A 351 -10.23 5.20 -26.10
C ALA A 351 -10.22 6.07 -27.37
N LEU A 352 -9.06 6.18 -28.02
CA LEU A 352 -8.81 7.12 -29.12
C LEU A 352 -8.50 6.43 -30.46
N GLY A 353 -8.26 5.11 -30.45
CA GLY A 353 -7.78 4.36 -31.62
C GLY A 353 -6.26 4.22 -31.64
N PRO A 354 -5.70 3.31 -32.46
CA PRO A 354 -4.27 2.97 -32.45
C PRO A 354 -3.33 4.05 -33.00
N GLU A 355 -3.86 5.04 -33.72
CA GLU A 355 -3.08 6.12 -34.36
C GLU A 355 -3.35 7.48 -33.70
N TYR A 356 -3.61 7.49 -32.38
CA TYR A 356 -3.82 8.73 -31.65
C TYR A 356 -2.56 9.61 -31.64
N THR A 357 -2.73 10.93 -31.64
CA THR A 357 -1.63 11.89 -31.52
C THR A 357 -1.36 12.24 -30.05
N PRO A 358 -0.13 12.69 -29.68
CA PRO A 358 0.17 13.16 -28.32
C PRO A 358 -0.83 14.20 -27.81
N GLU A 359 -1.25 15.14 -28.66
CA GLU A 359 -2.21 16.20 -28.31
C GLU A 359 -3.59 15.63 -27.99
N GLN A 360 -4.01 14.55 -28.65
CA GLN A 360 -5.26 13.86 -28.32
C GLN A 360 -5.18 13.14 -26.98
N ALA A 361 -4.03 12.56 -26.65
CA ALA A 361 -3.80 11.93 -25.35
C ALA A 361 -3.77 12.97 -24.22
N GLU A 362 -3.08 14.10 -24.43
CA GLU A 362 -3.05 15.25 -23.51
C GLU A 362 -4.46 15.80 -23.26
N ALA A 363 -5.20 16.13 -24.32
CA ALA A 363 -6.57 16.64 -24.19
C ALA A 363 -7.50 15.66 -23.47
N LEU A 364 -7.33 14.35 -23.70
CA LEU A 364 -8.14 13.33 -23.01
C LEU A 364 -7.82 13.28 -21.51
N ILE A 365 -6.55 13.31 -21.11
CA ILE A 365 -6.20 13.27 -19.69
C ILE A 365 -6.57 14.57 -18.99
N GLU A 366 -6.36 15.74 -19.61
CA GLU A 366 -6.80 17.04 -19.09
C GLU A 366 -8.30 17.05 -18.81
N ALA A 367 -9.12 16.54 -19.75
CA ALA A 367 -10.57 16.44 -19.56
C ALA A 367 -10.98 15.48 -18.41
N GLN A 368 -10.15 14.48 -18.05
CA GLN A 368 -10.41 13.67 -16.85
C GLN A 368 -9.96 14.37 -15.57
N VAL A 369 -8.85 15.11 -15.63
CA VAL A 369 -8.37 15.93 -14.51
C VAL A 369 -9.36 17.04 -14.18
N ASP A 370 -9.98 17.66 -15.18
CA ASP A 370 -11.04 18.65 -14.97
C ASP A 370 -12.23 18.07 -14.19
N LYS A 371 -12.65 16.84 -14.51
CA LYS A 371 -13.71 16.16 -13.75
C LYS A 371 -13.31 15.89 -12.31
N ILE A 372 -12.07 15.47 -12.07
CA ILE A 372 -11.55 15.33 -10.70
C ILE A 372 -11.57 16.69 -10.00
N ASN A 373 -11.14 17.74 -10.67
CA ASN A 373 -11.10 19.10 -10.16
C ASN A 373 -12.48 19.67 -9.83
N ASP A 374 -13.57 19.21 -10.47
CA ASP A 374 -14.93 19.67 -10.20
C ASP A 374 -15.40 19.28 -8.79
N ASP A 375 -14.96 18.13 -8.29
CA ASP A 375 -15.28 17.63 -6.95
C ASP A 375 -14.31 18.15 -5.87
N LEU A 376 -13.22 18.82 -6.26
CA LEU A 376 -12.19 19.29 -5.36
C LEU A 376 -12.38 20.77 -4.95
N PRO A 377 -12.05 21.12 -3.69
CA PRO A 377 -11.92 22.52 -3.29
C PRO A 377 -10.92 23.26 -4.18
N ARG A 378 -11.18 24.53 -4.49
CA ARG A 378 -10.34 25.36 -5.39
C ARG A 378 -8.83 25.29 -5.11
N PHE A 379 -8.43 25.20 -3.85
CA PHE A 379 -7.02 25.19 -3.45
C PHE A 379 -6.31 23.85 -3.68
N LYS A 380 -7.05 22.77 -3.96
CA LYS A 380 -6.52 21.44 -4.31
C LYS A 380 -6.53 21.16 -5.82
N LYS A 381 -7.11 22.05 -6.63
CA LYS A 381 -7.26 21.79 -8.07
C LYS A 381 -5.90 21.69 -8.75
N ILE A 382 -5.73 20.65 -9.55
CA ILE A 382 -4.56 20.45 -10.41
C ILE A 382 -4.64 21.49 -11.53
N ALA A 383 -3.66 22.38 -11.61
CA ALA A 383 -3.61 23.48 -12.57
C ALA A 383 -2.95 23.07 -13.89
N HIS A 384 -2.00 22.13 -13.84
CA HIS A 384 -1.22 21.72 -15.02
C HIS A 384 -1.02 20.21 -15.03
N VAL A 385 -1.16 19.62 -16.22
CA VAL A 385 -0.86 18.22 -16.48
C VAL A 385 0.33 18.14 -17.44
N ILE A 386 1.32 17.33 -17.10
CA ILE A 386 2.52 17.11 -17.91
C ILE A 386 2.55 15.65 -18.30
N VAL A 387 2.32 15.34 -19.57
CA VAL A 387 2.41 13.97 -20.06
C VAL A 387 3.87 13.63 -20.31
N ARG A 388 4.34 12.54 -19.69
CA ARG A 388 5.69 12.01 -19.89
C ARG A 388 5.68 10.66 -20.57
N GLU A 389 6.68 10.42 -21.43
CA GLU A 389 6.83 9.13 -22.13
C GLU A 389 7.67 8.12 -21.34
N ARG A 390 8.67 8.61 -20.61
CA ARG A 390 9.66 7.77 -19.91
C ARG A 390 9.13 7.34 -18.54
N GLU A 391 9.57 6.19 -18.04
CA GLU A 391 9.29 5.78 -16.66
C GLU A 391 9.83 6.81 -15.66
N PHE A 392 9.17 6.93 -14.50
CA PHE A 392 9.70 7.71 -13.38
C PHE A 392 10.98 7.07 -12.81
N ASP A 393 11.91 7.90 -12.33
CA ASP A 393 12.99 7.46 -11.47
C ASP A 393 12.42 6.90 -10.16
N LYS A 394 12.68 5.63 -9.89
CA LYS A 394 12.13 4.88 -8.75
C LYS A 394 13.23 4.31 -7.85
N THR A 395 12.87 4.00 -6.60
CA THR A 395 13.71 3.22 -5.68
C THR A 395 13.75 1.74 -6.10
N THR A 396 14.62 0.96 -5.46
CA THR A 396 14.64 -0.52 -5.62
C THR A 396 13.33 -1.20 -5.23
N SER A 397 12.50 -0.55 -4.41
CA SER A 397 11.14 -0.99 -4.05
C SER A 397 10.06 -0.40 -4.97
N MET A 398 10.43 0.11 -6.15
CA MET A 398 9.54 0.68 -7.17
C MET A 398 8.76 1.95 -6.74
N LYS A 399 9.21 2.67 -5.71
CA LYS A 399 8.58 3.94 -5.28
C LYS A 399 9.16 5.13 -6.05
N ILE A 400 8.33 6.02 -6.58
CA ILE A 400 8.77 7.22 -7.32
C ILE A 400 9.61 8.14 -6.41
N ARG A 401 10.76 8.61 -6.91
CA ARG A 401 11.66 9.53 -6.19
C ARG A 401 11.22 10.98 -6.44
N ARG A 402 10.38 11.51 -5.55
CA ARG A 402 9.77 12.86 -5.70
C ARG A 402 10.76 14.03 -5.84
N PHE A 403 11.92 13.92 -5.21
CA PHE A 403 12.93 14.99 -5.18
C PHE A 403 13.92 14.94 -6.36
N VAL A 404 13.61 14.15 -7.40
CA VAL A 404 14.37 14.12 -8.65
C VAL A 404 13.70 15.05 -9.65
N GLU A 405 14.44 16.05 -10.14
CA GLU A 405 13.86 17.10 -10.99
C GLU A 405 13.41 16.60 -12.37
N ASP A 406 14.05 15.55 -12.91
CA ASP A 406 13.60 14.90 -14.17
C ASP A 406 12.19 14.30 -14.05
N ASN A 407 11.78 13.88 -12.84
CA ASN A 407 10.44 13.33 -12.62
C ASN A 407 9.32 14.37 -12.82
N LYS A 408 9.64 15.67 -12.83
CA LYS A 408 8.65 16.74 -13.09
C LYS A 408 8.48 17.06 -14.58
N ARG A 409 9.33 16.50 -15.44
CA ARG A 409 9.39 16.80 -16.88
C ARG A 409 8.71 15.71 -17.71
N ALA A 410 8.40 16.06 -18.96
CA ALA A 410 7.89 15.16 -19.99
C ALA A 410 8.90 14.07 -20.40
#